data_AF-A0A7W6B7T3-F1
#
_entry.id   AF-A0A7W6B7T3-F1
#
_cell.length_a   1.000
_cell.length_b   1.000
_cell.length_c   1.000
_cell.angle_alpha   90.00
_cell.angle_beta   90.00
_cell.angle_gamma   90.00
#
_symmetry.space_group_name_H-M   'P 1'
#
loop_
_entity.id
_entity.type
_entity.pdbx_description
1 polymer ?
#
loop_
_entity_poly.entity_id
_entity_poly.type
_entity_poly.pdbx_seq_one_letter_code
_entity_poly.pdbx_strand_id
1 'polypeptide(L)'
;MVERANGPIADLHDQKARFCAEMAGLVTAVIGGDVARRMNTDYADPDLRRSAAILNELIVSIDDNLSDFNQATAALAQGDLHGSMREKHRGAFGQLQRNFNLAVATFRAVLGEQGGDQFADKAAKFRQMLTTSKSNEVSFGLRISDEGSRPIPSPAHDLWVKLADALDGPQNDSGKTA
;
A
#
# COMPACT_ATOMS: atom_id res chain seq x y z
N MET A 1 -38.56 43.94 6.49
CA MET A 1 -37.33 44.67 6.14
C MET A 1 -36.42 44.71 7.36
N VAL A 2 -35.63 43.66 7.57
CA VAL A 2 -34.49 43.65 8.51
C VAL A 2 -33.44 42.70 7.93
N GLU A 3 -32.83 43.08 6.82
CA GLU A 3 -31.55 42.48 6.41
C GLU A 3 -30.48 43.19 7.22
N ARG A 4 -30.29 42.71 8.45
CA ARG A 4 -29.21 43.18 9.31
C ARG A 4 -27.92 42.65 8.71
N ALA A 5 -27.17 43.57 8.13
CA ALA A 5 -25.77 43.42 7.79
C ALA A 5 -25.03 42.65 8.88
N ASN A 6 -24.71 41.39 8.60
CA ASN A 6 -23.65 40.69 9.31
C ASN A 6 -22.36 41.39 8.87
N GLY A 7 -21.82 42.27 9.73
CA GLY A 7 -20.75 43.20 9.35
C GLY A 7 -19.44 42.50 8.93
N PRO A 8 -18.48 43.24 8.34
CA PRO A 8 -17.19 42.72 7.86
C PRO A 8 -16.36 41.96 8.91
N ILE A 9 -16.62 42.15 10.21
CA ILE A 9 -15.95 41.45 11.31
C ILE A 9 -16.47 40.01 11.48
N ALA A 10 -17.75 39.75 11.22
CA ALA A 10 -18.32 38.41 11.31
C ALA A 10 -17.79 37.52 10.18
N ASP A 11 -17.72 38.05 8.96
CA ASP A 11 -17.16 37.37 7.80
C ASP A 11 -15.67 37.02 7.99
N LEU A 12 -14.87 37.92 8.57
CA LEU A 12 -13.47 37.65 8.89
C LEU A 12 -13.32 36.53 9.93
N HIS A 13 -14.14 36.53 10.98
CA HIS A 13 -14.11 35.50 12.01
C HIS A 13 -14.45 34.11 11.42
N ASP A 14 -15.45 34.06 10.56
CA ASP A 14 -15.87 32.83 9.88
C ASP A 14 -14.79 32.32 8.91
N GLN A 15 -14.14 33.22 8.17
CA GLN A 15 -12.99 32.88 7.33
C GLN A 15 -11.82 32.32 8.15
N LYS A 16 -11.50 32.92 9.31
CA LYS A 16 -10.44 32.43 10.20
C LYS A 16 -10.78 31.05 10.76
N ALA A 17 -12.03 30.83 11.18
CA ALA A 17 -12.48 29.53 11.68
C ALA A 17 -12.37 28.45 10.59
N ARG A 18 -12.78 28.77 9.35
CA ARG A 18 -12.62 27.87 8.20
C ARG A 18 -11.15 27.54 7.93
N PHE A 19 -10.29 28.55 7.92
CA PHE A 19 -8.84 28.38 7.74
C PHE A 19 -8.24 27.43 8.79
N CYS A 20 -8.55 27.64 10.07
CA CYS A 20 -8.07 26.77 11.14
C CYS A 20 -8.54 25.32 10.99
N ALA A 21 -9.81 25.11 10.60
CA ALA A 21 -10.36 23.77 10.37
C ALA A 21 -9.69 23.08 9.17
N GLU A 22 -9.47 23.81 8.07
CA GLU A 22 -8.76 23.28 6.90
C GLU A 22 -7.29 22.95 7.22
N MET A 23 -6.59 23.81 7.96
CA MET A 23 -5.23 23.51 8.43
C MET A 23 -5.17 22.26 9.29
N ALA A 24 -6.08 22.11 10.26
CA ALA A 24 -6.13 20.92 11.09
C ALA A 24 -6.34 19.65 10.24
N GLY A 25 -7.27 19.71 9.28
CA GLY A 25 -7.51 18.62 8.34
C GLY A 25 -6.32 18.31 7.43
N LEU A 26 -5.60 19.33 6.95
CA LEU A 26 -4.38 19.16 6.17
C LEU A 26 -3.30 18.47 7.01
N VAL A 27 -3.05 18.96 8.21
CA VAL A 27 -2.02 18.39 9.12
C VAL A 27 -2.35 16.93 9.46
N THR A 28 -3.60 16.61 9.77
CA THR A 28 -4.02 15.22 10.01
C THR A 28 -3.78 14.33 8.80
N ALA A 29 -4.08 14.81 7.59
CA ALA A 29 -3.82 14.06 6.36
C ALA A 29 -2.32 13.81 6.14
N VAL A 30 -1.49 14.84 6.30
CA VAL A 30 -0.03 14.77 6.12
C VAL A 30 0.60 13.83 7.15
N ILE A 31 0.16 13.88 8.41
CA ILE A 31 0.59 12.91 9.44
C ILE A 31 0.19 11.48 9.06
N GLY A 32 -0.98 11.30 8.43
CA GLY A 32 -1.42 10.03 7.86
C GLY A 32 -0.72 9.61 6.57
N GLY A 33 0.23 10.41 6.06
CA GLY A 33 0.96 10.16 4.82
C GLY A 33 0.26 10.64 3.54
N ASP A 34 -0.91 11.24 3.65
CA ASP A 34 -1.58 11.90 2.52
C ASP A 34 -1.03 13.31 2.33
N VAL A 35 -0.03 13.41 1.46
CA VAL A 35 0.59 14.67 1.02
C VAL A 35 -0.02 15.18 -0.29
N ALA A 36 -1.11 14.60 -0.79
CA ALA A 36 -1.83 15.08 -1.98
C ALA A 36 -2.91 16.11 -1.64
N ARG A 37 -3.35 16.15 -0.38
CA ARG A 37 -4.34 17.15 0.09
C ARG A 37 -3.79 18.58 0.00
N ARG A 38 -4.69 19.53 -0.29
CA ARG A 38 -4.41 20.97 -0.37
C ARG A 38 -5.47 21.77 0.39
N MET A 39 -5.10 22.93 0.91
CA MET A 39 -6.03 23.91 1.46
C MET A 39 -6.70 24.71 0.34
N ASN A 40 -7.92 25.18 0.58
CA ASN A 40 -8.54 26.20 -0.24
C ASN A 40 -7.72 27.50 -0.14
N THR A 41 -7.68 28.28 -1.22
CA THR A 41 -7.01 29.60 -1.25
C THR A 41 -8.00 30.74 -1.48
N ASP A 42 -9.29 30.43 -1.61
CA ASP A 42 -10.36 31.40 -1.81
C ASP A 42 -10.80 32.03 -0.48
N TYR A 43 -9.89 32.82 0.10
CA TYR A 43 -10.18 33.70 1.24
C TYR A 43 -10.19 35.14 0.75
N ALA A 44 -11.16 35.93 1.25
CA ALA A 44 -11.21 37.36 1.00
C ALA A 44 -10.12 38.10 1.77
N ASP A 45 -9.73 37.57 2.95
CA ASP A 45 -8.54 38.04 3.67
C ASP A 45 -7.25 37.65 2.91
N PRO A 46 -6.43 38.64 2.52
CA PRO A 46 -5.22 38.40 1.74
C PRO A 46 -4.13 37.65 2.51
N ASP A 47 -4.06 37.80 3.84
CA ASP A 47 -3.08 37.13 4.68
C ASP A 47 -3.44 35.65 4.87
N LEU A 48 -4.73 35.33 5.03
CA LEU A 48 -5.20 33.94 5.06
C LEU A 48 -4.96 33.24 3.72
N ARG A 49 -5.29 33.90 2.60
CA ARG A 49 -5.02 33.38 1.25
C ARG A 49 -3.54 33.12 1.02
N ARG A 50 -2.68 34.08 1.38
CA ARG A 50 -1.22 33.91 1.28
C ARG A 50 -0.72 32.75 2.13
N SER A 51 -1.22 32.63 3.37
CA SER A 51 -0.83 31.55 4.28
C SER A 51 -1.23 30.18 3.72
N ALA A 52 -2.44 30.04 3.19
CA ALA A 52 -2.89 28.81 2.54
C ALA A 52 -2.02 28.45 1.31
N ALA A 53 -1.65 29.46 0.50
CA ALA A 53 -0.77 29.26 -0.65
C ALA A 53 0.62 28.76 -0.23
N ILE A 54 1.25 29.38 0.77
CA ILE A 54 2.57 28.97 1.29
C ILE A 54 2.52 27.55 1.86
N LEU A 55 1.45 27.19 2.58
CA LEU A 55 1.28 25.83 3.09
C LEU A 55 1.14 24.82 1.97
N ASN A 56 0.36 25.14 0.92
CA ASN A 56 0.25 24.29 -0.26
C ASN A 56 1.60 24.11 -0.96
N GLU A 57 2.40 25.18 -1.12
CA GLU A 57 3.75 25.10 -1.69
C GLU A 57 4.68 24.22 -0.86
N LEU A 58 4.61 24.31 0.47
CA LEU A 58 5.38 23.44 1.36
C LEU A 58 5.01 21.97 1.15
N ILE A 59 3.72 21.65 1.08
CA ILE A 59 3.27 20.26 0.86
C ILE A 59 3.66 19.76 -0.54
N VAL A 60 3.53 20.59 -1.58
CA VAL A 60 3.99 20.24 -2.94
C VAL A 60 5.49 19.91 -2.93
N SER A 61 6.31 20.71 -2.25
CA SER A 61 7.73 20.42 -2.12
C SER A 61 7.96 19.06 -1.45
N ILE A 62 7.27 18.75 -0.35
CA ILE A 62 7.40 17.44 0.32
C ILE A 62 6.97 16.29 -0.60
N ASP A 63 5.83 16.44 -1.26
CA ASP A 63 5.26 15.46 -2.19
C ASP A 63 6.21 15.16 -3.35
N ASP A 64 6.76 16.19 -3.99
CA ASP A 64 7.74 16.06 -5.08
C ASP A 64 9.00 15.32 -4.62
N ASN A 65 9.57 15.70 -3.47
CA ASN A 65 10.78 15.06 -2.94
C ASN A 65 10.53 13.59 -2.58
N LEU A 66 9.37 13.27 -2.01
CA LEU A 66 9.00 11.89 -1.65
C LEU A 66 8.71 11.05 -2.89
N SER A 67 8.08 11.63 -3.90
CA SER A 67 7.82 11.00 -5.19
C SER A 67 9.12 10.59 -5.89
N ASP A 68 10.12 11.48 -5.94
CA ASP A 68 11.44 11.15 -6.51
C ASP A 68 12.11 9.98 -5.77
N PHE A 69 12.03 9.97 -4.44
CA PHE A 69 12.60 8.89 -3.63
C PHE A 69 11.85 7.56 -3.83
N ASN A 70 10.53 7.60 -3.90
CA ASN A 70 9.70 6.44 -4.18
C ASN A 70 10.00 5.87 -5.57
N GLN A 71 10.17 6.72 -6.58
CA GLN A 71 10.55 6.30 -7.93
C GLN A 71 11.93 5.63 -7.94
N ALA A 72 12.92 6.22 -7.28
CA ALA A 72 14.27 5.65 -7.21
C ALA A 72 14.29 4.32 -6.46
N THR A 73 13.56 4.22 -5.34
CA THR A 73 13.43 2.98 -4.57
C THR A 73 12.67 1.91 -5.35
N ALA A 74 11.63 2.29 -6.09
CA ALA A 74 10.90 1.37 -6.95
C ALA A 74 11.76 0.86 -8.12
N ALA A 75 12.63 1.70 -8.70
CA ALA A 75 13.59 1.27 -9.71
C ALA A 75 14.58 0.25 -9.12
N LEU A 76 15.16 0.56 -7.95
CA LEU A 76 16.03 -0.35 -7.22
C LEU A 76 15.36 -1.70 -6.91
N ALA A 77 14.10 -1.68 -6.45
CA ALA A 77 13.33 -2.90 -6.18
C ALA A 77 13.05 -3.72 -7.45
N GLN A 78 13.06 -3.09 -8.63
CA GLN A 78 12.95 -3.77 -9.91
C GLN A 78 14.28 -4.31 -10.43
N GLY A 79 15.36 -4.09 -9.68
CA GLY A 79 16.70 -4.53 -10.06
C GLY A 79 17.52 -3.49 -10.81
N ASP A 80 16.99 -2.29 -11.02
CA ASP A 80 17.74 -1.22 -11.66
C ASP A 80 18.75 -0.61 -10.68
N LEU A 81 20.00 -1.04 -10.82
CA LEU A 81 21.14 -0.51 -10.08
C LEU A 81 21.83 0.65 -10.80
N HIS A 82 21.40 0.99 -12.03
CA HIS A 82 21.94 2.12 -12.79
C HIS A 82 21.19 3.41 -12.53
N GLY A 83 19.96 3.32 -12.02
CA GLY A 83 19.20 4.44 -11.51
C GLY A 83 19.93 5.20 -10.40
N SER A 84 19.85 6.53 -10.44
CA SER A 84 20.31 7.42 -9.38
C SER A 84 19.33 8.56 -9.19
N MET A 85 19.17 9.05 -7.96
CA MET A 85 18.42 10.29 -7.74
C MET A 85 19.23 11.49 -8.25
N ARG A 86 18.59 12.35 -9.05
CA ARG A 86 19.21 13.55 -9.63
C ARG A 86 19.62 14.53 -8.53
N GLU A 87 20.77 15.20 -8.73
CA GLU A 87 21.31 16.24 -7.85
C GLU A 87 20.49 17.54 -7.90
N LYS A 88 19.28 17.51 -7.34
CA LYS A 88 18.40 18.67 -7.20
C LYS A 88 17.96 18.94 -5.76
N HIS A 89 18.16 17.99 -4.85
CA HIS A 89 17.66 18.06 -3.48
C HIS A 89 18.67 18.74 -2.54
N ARG A 90 18.17 19.58 -1.62
CA ARG A 90 19.00 20.28 -0.62
C ARG A 90 18.60 19.86 0.80
N GLY A 91 19.43 20.20 1.78
CA GLY A 91 19.17 19.92 3.19
C GLY A 91 18.98 18.42 3.48
N ALA A 92 17.95 18.09 4.26
CA ALA A 92 17.65 16.72 4.67
C ALA A 92 17.37 15.79 3.46
N PHE A 93 16.61 16.26 2.47
CA PHE A 93 16.36 15.50 1.24
C PHE A 93 17.63 15.28 0.42
N GLY A 94 18.52 16.27 0.38
CA GLY A 94 19.84 16.10 -0.24
C GLY A 94 20.71 15.05 0.47
N GLN A 95 20.63 14.94 1.80
CA GLN A 95 21.32 13.87 2.52
C GLN A 95 20.72 12.49 2.21
N LEU A 96 19.38 12.39 2.15
CA LEU A 96 18.70 11.16 1.77
C LEU A 96 19.11 10.71 0.35
N GLN A 97 19.15 11.66 -0.59
CA GLN A 97 19.61 11.45 -1.96
C GLN A 97 21.05 10.89 -2.01
N ARG A 98 21.99 11.53 -1.30
CA ARG A 98 23.38 11.05 -1.22
C ARG A 98 23.49 9.65 -0.64
N ASN A 99 22.77 9.38 0.44
CA ASN A 99 22.76 8.06 1.08
C ASN A 99 22.21 6.98 0.16
N PHE A 100 21.11 7.28 -0.56
CA PHE A 100 20.53 6.37 -1.54
C PHE A 100 21.51 6.07 -2.68
N ASN A 101 22.08 7.12 -3.29
CA ASN A 101 23.04 6.97 -4.39
C ASN A 101 24.29 6.18 -3.95
N LEU A 102 24.77 6.39 -2.72
CA LEU A 102 25.87 5.62 -2.15
C LEU A 102 25.51 4.14 -1.97
N ALA A 103 24.31 3.84 -1.48
CA ALA A 103 23.84 2.47 -1.33
C ALA A 103 23.78 1.73 -2.68
N VAL A 104 23.21 2.37 -3.71
CA VAL A 104 23.17 1.82 -5.07
C VAL A 104 24.58 1.60 -5.64
N ALA A 105 25.49 2.56 -5.46
CA ALA A 105 26.88 2.42 -5.88
C ALA A 105 27.59 1.26 -5.15
N THR A 106 27.30 1.09 -3.85
CA THR A 106 27.85 -0.01 -3.04
C THR A 106 27.34 -1.35 -3.52
N PHE A 107 26.04 -1.48 -3.81
CA PHE A 107 25.48 -2.70 -4.37
C PHE A 107 26.13 -3.06 -5.72
N ARG A 108 26.32 -2.08 -6.62
CA ARG A 108 27.04 -2.29 -7.87
C ARG A 108 28.47 -2.77 -7.65
N ALA A 109 29.19 -2.15 -6.72
CA ALA A 109 30.57 -2.52 -6.42
C ALA A 109 30.69 -3.95 -5.87
N VAL A 110 29.76 -4.36 -5.00
CA VAL A 110 29.75 -5.69 -4.39
C VAL A 110 29.32 -6.77 -5.39
N LEU A 111 28.32 -6.50 -6.22
CA LEU A 111 27.79 -7.46 -7.18
C LEU A 111 28.65 -7.57 -8.45
N GLY A 112 29.41 -6.52 -8.80
CA GLY A 112 30.07 -6.40 -10.08
C GLY A 112 29.08 -6.36 -11.24
N GLU A 113 29.59 -6.27 -12.47
CA GLU A 113 28.74 -6.16 -13.69
C GLU A 113 27.80 -7.38 -13.83
N GLN A 114 28.34 -8.59 -13.69
CA GLN A 114 27.57 -9.83 -13.85
C GLN A 114 26.53 -10.05 -12.74
N GLY A 115 26.79 -9.57 -11.52
CA GLY A 115 25.85 -9.69 -10.41
C GLY A 115 24.70 -8.70 -10.51
N GLY A 116 24.91 -7.54 -11.14
CA GLY A 116 23.86 -6.57 -11.42
C GLY A 116 22.78 -7.12 -12.35
N ASP A 117 23.19 -7.72 -13.47
CA ASP A 117 22.27 -8.35 -14.43
C ASP A 117 21.49 -9.51 -13.78
N GLN A 118 22.18 -10.36 -13.01
CA GLN A 118 21.55 -11.46 -12.27
C GLN A 118 20.56 -10.96 -11.20
N PHE A 119 20.83 -9.82 -10.58
CA PHE A 119 19.92 -9.21 -9.60
C PHE A 119 18.63 -8.75 -10.28
N ALA A 120 18.71 -8.10 -11.44
CA ALA A 120 17.56 -7.69 -12.24
C ALA A 120 16.71 -8.89 -12.70
N ASP A 121 17.35 -9.94 -13.21
CA ASP A 121 16.68 -11.17 -13.62
C ASP A 121 15.93 -11.84 -12.46
N LYS A 122 16.56 -11.92 -11.28
CA LYS A 122 15.95 -12.50 -10.08
C LYS A 122 14.78 -11.64 -9.60
N ALA A 123 14.91 -10.31 -9.60
CA ALA A 123 13.82 -9.40 -9.25
C ALA A 123 12.62 -9.52 -10.21
N ALA A 124 12.87 -9.66 -11.51
CA ALA A 124 11.82 -9.92 -12.51
C ALA A 124 11.08 -11.23 -12.25
N LYS A 125 11.81 -12.34 -12.04
CA LYS A 125 11.23 -13.64 -11.70
C LYS A 125 10.40 -13.59 -10.41
N PHE A 126 10.91 -12.92 -9.38
CA PHE A 126 10.20 -12.78 -8.11
C PHE A 126 8.88 -12.00 -8.27
N ARG A 127 8.88 -10.90 -9.05
CA ARG A 127 7.63 -10.18 -9.37
C ARG A 127 6.63 -11.05 -10.12
N GLN A 128 7.07 -11.86 -11.07
CA GLN A 128 6.21 -12.81 -11.78
C GLN A 128 5.61 -13.87 -10.84
N MET A 129 6.37 -14.33 -9.84
CA MET A 129 5.83 -15.23 -8.81
C MET A 129 4.76 -14.52 -7.95
N LEU A 130 5.00 -13.26 -7.55
CA LEU A 130 4.02 -12.48 -6.78
C LEU A 130 2.71 -12.24 -7.55
N THR A 131 2.77 -11.99 -8.86
CA THR A 131 1.57 -11.81 -9.69
C THR A 131 0.83 -13.13 -9.92
N THR A 132 1.56 -14.23 -10.11
CA THR A 132 0.97 -15.57 -10.26
C THR A 132 0.26 -16.01 -8.96
N SER A 133 0.83 -15.69 -7.80
CA SER A 133 0.24 -16.01 -6.50
C SER A 133 -1.02 -15.18 -6.20
N LYS A 134 -1.01 -13.87 -6.48
CA LYS A 134 -2.21 -13.02 -6.37
C LYS A 134 -3.36 -13.44 -7.29
N SER A 135 -3.04 -13.97 -8.48
CA SER A 135 -4.05 -14.47 -9.42
C SER A 135 -4.75 -15.75 -8.93
N ASN A 136 -4.20 -16.42 -7.90
CA ASN A 136 -4.79 -17.62 -7.30
C ASN A 136 -5.67 -17.31 -6.07
N GLU A 137 -5.81 -16.05 -5.65
CA GLU A 137 -6.72 -15.66 -4.56
C GLU A 137 -8.19 -15.51 -5.02
N VAL A 138 -8.47 -15.33 -6.31
CA VAL A 138 -9.85 -15.36 -6.85
C VAL A 138 -10.20 -16.76 -7.34
N SER A 139 -10.09 -17.74 -6.45
CA SER A 139 -10.80 -19.05 -6.55
C SER A 139 -10.73 -19.89 -5.27
N PHE A 140 -10.27 -19.36 -4.13
CA PHE A 140 -10.59 -19.95 -2.83
C PHE A 140 -12.00 -19.54 -2.41
N GLY A 141 -12.98 -20.05 -3.15
CA GLY A 141 -14.33 -20.18 -2.61
C GLY A 141 -14.24 -21.06 -1.38
N LEU A 142 -14.18 -20.44 -0.20
CA LEU A 142 -14.42 -21.12 1.06
C LEU A 142 -15.85 -21.64 0.95
N ARG A 143 -16.01 -22.87 0.47
CA ARG A 143 -17.30 -23.55 0.46
C ARG A 143 -17.66 -23.75 1.93
N ILE A 144 -18.52 -22.87 2.45
CA ILE A 144 -19.22 -23.11 3.70
C ILE A 144 -19.95 -24.43 3.50
N SER A 145 -19.60 -25.43 4.29
CA SER A 145 -20.23 -26.75 4.25
C SER A 145 -21.73 -26.59 4.47
N ASP A 146 -22.50 -26.70 3.39
CA ASP A 146 -23.95 -26.92 3.49
C ASP A 146 -24.20 -28.39 3.85
N GLU A 147 -25.30 -28.66 4.55
CA GLU A 147 -25.63 -29.92 5.21
C GLU A 147 -25.86 -31.10 4.24
N GLY A 148 -25.75 -30.87 2.92
CA GLY A 148 -25.74 -31.88 1.86
C GLY A 148 -24.37 -32.18 1.23
N SER A 149 -23.27 -31.57 1.70
CA SER A 149 -21.95 -31.76 1.11
C SER A 149 -21.34 -33.11 1.50
N ARG A 150 -21.07 -33.98 0.52
CA ARG A 150 -20.31 -35.21 0.75
C ARG A 150 -18.91 -34.85 1.27
N PRO A 151 -18.39 -35.57 2.29
CA PRO A 151 -17.04 -35.33 2.81
C PRO A 151 -16.03 -35.33 1.66
N ILE A 152 -15.06 -34.40 1.71
CA ILE A 152 -13.94 -34.40 0.76
C ILE A 152 -13.14 -35.68 1.03
N PRO A 153 -13.03 -36.60 0.04
CA PRO A 153 -12.26 -37.82 0.25
C PRO A 153 -10.79 -37.42 0.40
N SER A 154 -10.23 -37.74 1.56
CA SER A 154 -8.78 -37.70 1.77
C SER A 154 -8.27 -39.12 1.86
N PRO A 155 -7.05 -39.42 1.35
CA PRO A 155 -6.47 -40.76 1.45
C PRO A 155 -6.43 -41.30 2.89
N ALA A 156 -6.28 -40.40 3.87
CA ALA A 156 -6.33 -40.77 5.28
C ALA A 156 -7.73 -41.23 5.73
N HIS A 157 -8.79 -40.59 5.26
CA HIS A 157 -10.17 -40.99 5.58
C HIS A 157 -10.53 -42.36 4.98
N ASP A 158 -10.12 -42.62 3.73
CA ASP A 158 -10.36 -43.90 3.07
C ASP A 158 -9.66 -45.06 3.78
N LEU A 159 -8.48 -44.80 4.37
CA LEU A 159 -7.76 -45.78 5.18
C LEU A 159 -8.49 -46.07 6.50
N TRP A 160 -9.03 -45.05 7.15
CA TRP A 160 -9.82 -45.25 8.38
C TRP A 160 -11.09 -46.05 8.13
N VAL A 161 -11.80 -45.78 7.03
CA VAL A 161 -13.00 -46.54 6.66
C VAL A 161 -12.66 -48.00 6.36
N LYS A 162 -11.63 -48.25 5.53
CA LYS A 162 -11.19 -49.62 5.23
C LYS A 162 -10.70 -50.38 6.47
N LEU A 163 -10.06 -49.70 7.40
CA LEU A 163 -9.62 -50.30 8.66
C LEU A 163 -10.81 -50.63 9.56
N ALA A 164 -11.81 -49.75 9.65
CA ALA A 164 -13.04 -50.00 10.41
C ALA A 164 -13.80 -51.22 9.86
N ASP A 165 -14.00 -51.30 8.54
CA ASP A 165 -14.62 -52.46 7.88
C ASP A 165 -13.83 -53.76 8.13
N ALA A 166 -12.49 -53.69 8.13
CA ALA A 166 -11.65 -54.84 8.39
C ALA A 166 -11.70 -55.30 9.87
N LEU A 167 -12.00 -54.40 10.79
CA LEU A 167 -12.10 -54.69 12.23
C LEU A 167 -13.50 -55.18 12.64
N ASP A 168 -14.56 -54.79 11.94
CA ASP A 168 -15.94 -55.14 12.32
C ASP A 168 -16.36 -56.59 11.99
N GLY A 169 -15.56 -57.33 11.23
CA GLY A 169 -15.78 -58.76 10.95
C GLY A 169 -17.09 -59.06 10.19
N PRO A 170 -17.25 -60.26 9.60
CA PRO A 170 -18.44 -60.56 8.82
C PRO A 170 -19.68 -60.63 9.73
N GLN A 171 -20.58 -59.66 9.56
CA GLN A 171 -21.97 -59.72 10.06
C GLN A 171 -22.60 -61.03 9.55
N ASN A 172 -22.93 -61.91 10.49
CA ASN A 172 -23.56 -63.20 10.22
C ASN A 172 -25.00 -62.96 9.72
N ASP A 173 -25.17 -62.86 8.41
CA ASP A 173 -26.49 -62.85 7.77
C ASP A 173 -27.07 -64.28 7.73
N SER A 174 -27.49 -64.75 8.90
CA SER A 174 -28.28 -65.96 9.07
C SER A 174 -29.75 -65.56 9.26
N GLY A 175 -30.46 -65.29 8.17
CA GLY A 175 -31.92 -65.32 8.22
C GLY A 175 -32.64 -64.69 7.03
N LYS A 176 -32.90 -65.48 5.98
CA LYS A 176 -34.24 -66.04 5.69
C LYS A 176 -34.38 -66.54 4.24
N THR A 177 -34.41 -67.86 4.06
CA THR A 177 -35.16 -68.52 2.98
C THR A 177 -35.71 -69.86 3.45
N ALA A 178 -36.91 -69.83 4.04
CA ALA A 178 -38.03 -70.79 3.95
C ALA A 178 -38.98 -70.54 5.13
#